data_AF-A0A820NJH2-F1
#
_entry.id   AF-A0A820NJH2-F1
#
_cell.length_a   1.000
_cell.length_b   1.000
_cell.length_c   1.000
_cell.angle_alpha   90.00
_cell.angle_beta   90.00
_cell.angle_gamma   90.00
#
_symmetry.space_group_name_H-M   'P 1'
#
loop_
_entity.id
_entity.type
_entity.pdbx_description
1 polymer ?
#
loop_
_entity_poly.entity_id
_entity_poly.type
_entity_poly.pdbx_seq_one_letter_code
_entity_poly.pdbx_strand_id
1 'polypeptide(L)'
;MKVIHREAFTPLAVAYLVSSLCFWAASLYFFSHEVKSYEVQPAISRTYNQRCIVLNTYDAHDIWHLLSSFGLFLSFLSILTIDDGVRTKERQELAAF
;
A
#
# COMPACT_ATOMS: atom_id res chain seq x y z
N MET A 1 -8.45 16.13 -11.28
CA MET A 1 -9.78 16.70 -11.60
C MET A 1 -10.62 16.95 -10.35
N LYS A 2 -10.83 15.97 -9.44
CA LYS A 2 -11.61 16.20 -8.20
C LYS A 2 -11.21 17.41 -7.36
N VAL A 3 -9.92 17.55 -7.03
CA VAL A 3 -9.43 18.69 -6.24
C VAL A 3 -9.62 20.03 -6.97
N ILE A 4 -9.45 20.03 -8.29
CA ILE A 4 -9.59 21.21 -9.15
C ILE A 4 -11.07 21.63 -9.22
N HIS A 5 -11.98 20.67 -9.36
CA HIS A 5 -13.43 20.90 -9.43
C HIS A 5 -14.12 20.85 -8.06
N ARG A 6 -13.35 20.80 -6.96
CA ARG A 6 -13.83 20.73 -5.56
C ARG A 6 -14.87 19.63 -5.31
N GLU A 7 -14.70 18.49 -5.94
CA GLU A 7 -15.56 17.33 -5.73
C GLU A 7 -15.19 16.58 -4.45
N ALA A 8 -16.20 16.20 -3.68
CA ALA A 8 -16.01 15.42 -2.48
C ALA A 8 -15.48 14.00 -2.81
N PHE A 9 -14.58 13.52 -1.97
CA PHE A 9 -14.20 12.11 -1.94
C PHE A 9 -15.25 11.33 -1.17
N THR A 10 -15.55 10.11 -1.60
CA THR A 10 -16.43 9.23 -0.83
C THR A 10 -15.70 8.79 0.44
N PRO A 11 -16.40 8.67 1.60
CA PRO A 11 -15.77 8.19 2.84
C PRO A 11 -15.06 6.85 2.67
N LEU A 12 -15.61 5.97 1.81
CA LEU A 12 -15.03 4.67 1.47
C LEU A 12 -13.68 4.80 0.76
N ALA A 13 -13.59 5.65 -0.27
CA ALA A 13 -12.33 5.87 -1.00
C ALA A 13 -11.26 6.49 -0.09
N VAL A 14 -11.65 7.38 0.83
CA VAL A 14 -10.75 7.96 1.84
C VAL A 14 -10.28 6.87 2.82
N ALA A 15 -11.18 6.00 3.29
CA ALA A 15 -10.81 4.90 4.18
C ALA A 15 -9.79 3.94 3.51
N TYR A 16 -9.99 3.59 2.24
CA TYR A 16 -9.03 2.78 1.48
C TYR A 16 -7.70 3.49 1.27
N LEU A 17 -7.72 4.79 0.97
CA LEU A 17 -6.50 5.58 0.80
C LEU A 17 -5.68 5.64 2.09
N VAL A 18 -6.31 5.98 3.21
CA VAL A 18 -5.63 6.06 4.52
C VAL A 18 -5.09 4.69 4.92
N SER A 19 -5.88 3.63 4.75
CA SER A 19 -5.45 2.27 5.05
C SER A 19 -4.25 1.86 4.18
N SER A 20 -4.29 2.16 2.87
CA SER A 20 -3.18 1.92 1.95
C SER A 20 -1.90 2.62 2.42
N LEU A 21 -1.97 3.90 2.79
CA LEU A 21 -0.82 4.65 3.30
C LEU A 21 -0.24 4.04 4.58
N CYS A 22 -1.09 3.57 5.51
CA CYS A 22 -0.65 2.87 6.71
C CYS A 22 0.12 1.57 6.37
N PHE A 23 -0.41 0.76 5.45
CA PHE A 23 0.25 -0.47 5.02
C PHE A 23 1.55 -0.20 4.27
N TRP A 24 1.61 0.85 3.44
CA TRP A 24 2.85 1.27 2.78
C TRP A 24 3.90 1.75 3.78
N ALA A 25 3.52 2.57 4.76
CA ALA A 25 4.44 3.02 5.81
C ALA A 25 5.01 1.84 6.61
N ALA A 26 4.16 0.89 7.01
CA ALA A 26 4.59 -0.32 7.70
C ALA A 26 5.47 -1.20 6.81
N SER A 27 5.12 -1.36 5.53
CA SER A 27 5.91 -2.09 4.54
C SER A 27 7.31 -1.50 4.38
N LEU A 28 7.42 -0.17 4.23
CA LEU A 28 8.70 0.52 4.09
C LEU A 28 9.59 0.38 5.33
N TYR A 29 9.01 0.32 6.52
CA TYR A 29 9.76 0.02 7.74
C TYR A 29 10.46 -1.35 7.65
N PHE A 30 9.76 -2.40 7.21
CA PHE A 30 10.36 -3.73 7.06
C PHE A 30 11.27 -3.85 5.83
N PHE A 31 11.02 -3.08 4.76
CA PHE A 31 11.88 -3.04 3.58
C PHE A 31 13.32 -2.61 3.92
N SER A 32 13.47 -1.67 4.85
CA SER A 32 14.79 -1.20 5.30
C SER A 32 15.55 -2.21 6.18
N HIS A 33 14.96 -3.36 6.52
CA HIS A 33 15.64 -4.43 7.25
C HIS A 33 16.25 -5.43 6.28
N GLU A 34 17.55 -5.30 6.02
CA GLU A 34 18.29 -6.20 5.14
C GLU A 34 18.55 -7.55 5.84
N VAL A 35 17.89 -8.61 5.36
CA VAL A 35 18.04 -9.99 5.87
C VAL A 35 18.80 -10.90 4.91
N LYS A 36 19.08 -10.42 3.70
CA LYS A 36 19.81 -11.14 2.65
C LYS A 36 20.46 -10.13 1.71
N SER A 37 21.58 -10.53 1.10
CA SER A 37 22.22 -9.78 0.01
C SER A 37 22.55 -10.71 -1.15
N TYR A 38 22.28 -10.24 -2.37
CA TYR A 38 22.63 -10.91 -3.63
C TYR A 38 24.01 -10.50 -4.16
N GLU A 39 24.63 -9.48 -3.57
CA GLU A 39 25.90 -8.91 -4.03
C GLU A 39 27.11 -9.63 -3.42
N VAL A 40 26.89 -10.41 -2.36
CA VAL A 40 27.93 -11.13 -1.62
C VAL A 40 27.82 -12.63 -1.79
N GLN A 41 28.90 -13.33 -1.46
CA GLN A 41 28.90 -14.80 -1.44
C GLN A 41 27.81 -15.35 -0.49
N PRO A 42 27.16 -16.48 -0.81
CA PRO A 42 26.09 -17.04 0.02
C PRO A 42 26.50 -17.29 1.48
N ALA A 43 27.77 -17.62 1.74
CA ALA A 43 28.28 -17.81 3.10
C ALA A 43 28.28 -16.51 3.92
N ILE A 44 28.64 -15.38 3.29
CA ILE A 44 28.58 -14.05 3.91
C ILE A 44 27.13 -13.60 4.06
N SER A 45 26.30 -13.83 3.03
CA SER A 45 24.88 -13.48 3.06
C SER A 45 24.15 -14.11 4.26
N ARG A 46 24.47 -15.37 4.60
CA ARG A 46 23.91 -16.08 5.77
C ARG A 46 24.24 -15.43 7.12
N THR A 47 25.26 -14.57 7.19
CA THR A 47 25.56 -13.83 8.43
C THR A 47 24.56 -12.70 8.71
N TYR A 48 23.79 -12.28 7.70
CA TYR A 48 22.70 -11.31 7.84
C TYR A 48 21.40 -11.95 8.35
N ASN A 49 21.31 -13.29 8.40
CA ASN A 49 20.11 -13.98 8.86
C ASN A 49 19.79 -13.61 10.31
N GLN A 50 18.60 -13.04 10.52
CA GLN A 50 18.07 -12.71 11.84
C GLN A 50 17.07 -13.79 12.29
N ARG A 51 16.68 -13.77 13.57
CA ARG A 51 15.60 -14.66 14.02
C ARG A 51 14.29 -14.27 13.34
N CYS A 52 13.53 -15.26 12.90
CA CYS A 52 12.19 -15.04 12.35
C CYS A 52 11.28 -14.36 13.39
N ILE A 53 10.39 -13.50 12.91
CA ILE A 53 9.57 -12.60 13.74
C ILE A 53 8.23 -13.25 14.08
N VAL A 54 7.57 -13.87 13.10
CA VAL A 54 6.23 -14.46 13.27
C VAL A 54 6.34 -15.99 13.28
N LEU A 55 5.85 -16.61 14.36
CA LEU A 55 5.80 -18.07 14.55
C LEU A 55 7.15 -18.80 14.39
N ASN A 56 8.27 -18.08 14.48
CA ASN A 56 9.61 -18.56 14.13
C ASN A 56 9.74 -19.06 12.66
N THR A 57 8.85 -18.61 11.77
CA THR A 57 8.83 -19.01 10.37
C THR A 57 9.07 -17.84 9.44
N TYR A 58 8.37 -16.71 9.65
CA TYR A 58 8.43 -15.57 8.74
C TYR A 58 9.41 -14.51 9.22
N ASP A 59 10.27 -14.05 8.31
CA ASP A 59 11.24 -12.98 8.57
C ASP A 59 10.70 -11.58 8.20
N ALA A 60 11.54 -10.57 8.31
CA ALA A 60 11.18 -9.20 7.95
C ALA A 60 10.84 -9.03 6.45
N HIS A 61 11.47 -9.81 5.58
CA HIS A 61 11.25 -9.76 4.13
C HIS A 61 9.88 -10.34 3.75
N ASP A 62 9.48 -11.43 4.39
CA ASP A 62 8.14 -12.00 4.22
C ASP A 62 7.05 -11.01 4.68
N ILE A 63 7.25 -10.37 5.82
CA ILE A 63 6.33 -9.36 6.36
C ILE A 63 6.26 -8.15 5.44
N TRP A 64 7.39 -7.68 4.90
CA TRP A 64 7.43 -6.64 3.88
C TRP A 64 6.57 -7.00 2.66
N HIS A 65 6.74 -8.21 2.12
CA HIS A 65 5.94 -8.68 0.99
C HIS A 65 4.44 -8.76 1.30
N LEU A 66 4.07 -9.23 2.49
CA LEU A 66 2.67 -9.28 2.91
C LEU A 66 2.05 -7.88 3.01
N LEU A 67 2.72 -6.97 3.73
CA LEU A 67 2.23 -5.60 3.95
C LEU A 67 2.16 -4.79 2.66
N SER A 68 3.17 -4.90 1.79
CA SER A 68 3.16 -4.25 0.47
C SER A 68 2.03 -4.77 -0.42
N SER A 69 1.70 -6.06 -0.35
CA SER A 69 0.57 -6.63 -1.10
C SER A 69 -0.77 -6.04 -0.65
N PHE A 70 -0.98 -5.88 0.67
CA PHE A 70 -2.16 -5.17 1.19
C PHE A 70 -2.18 -3.70 0.79
N GLY A 71 -1.05 -2.99 0.89
CA GLY A 71 -0.92 -1.59 0.46
C GLY A 71 -1.27 -1.42 -1.02
N LEU A 72 -0.78 -2.30 -1.89
CA LEU A 72 -1.08 -2.28 -3.31
C LEU A 72 -2.57 -2.56 -3.59
N PHE A 73 -3.13 -3.60 -2.97
CA PHE A 73 -4.55 -3.95 -3.12
C PHE A 73 -5.48 -2.80 -2.71
N LEU A 74 -5.24 -2.19 -1.55
CA LEU A 74 -6.01 -1.05 -1.06
C LEU A 74 -5.83 0.20 -1.92
N SER A 75 -4.65 0.39 -2.52
CA SER A 75 -4.41 1.46 -3.50
C SER A 75 -5.33 1.31 -4.71
N PHE A 76 -5.45 0.09 -5.25
CA PHE A 76 -6.37 -0.17 -6.36
C PHE A 76 -7.84 0.01 -5.98
N LEU A 77 -8.25 -0.45 -4.79
CA LEU A 77 -9.60 -0.19 -4.30
C LEU A 77 -9.89 1.31 -4.14
N SER A 78 -8.93 2.08 -3.65
CA SER A 78 -9.06 3.54 -3.55
C SER A 78 -9.27 4.17 -4.92
N ILE A 79 -8.47 3.79 -5.93
CA ILE A 79 -8.61 4.30 -7.31
C ILE A 79 -9.97 3.91 -7.90
N LEU A 80 -10.40 2.65 -7.72
CA LEU A 80 -11.67 2.16 -8.26
C LEU A 80 -12.90 2.87 -7.66
N THR A 81 -12.80 3.31 -6.40
CA THR A 81 -13.93 3.92 -5.67
C THR A 81 -13.84 5.43 -5.56
N ILE A 82 -12.75 6.04 -6.08
CA ILE A 82 -12.47 7.47 -5.92
C ILE A 82 -13.59 8.33 -6.50
N ASP A 83 -14.21 7.89 -7.59
CA ASP A 83 -15.24 8.61 -8.34
C ASP A 83 -16.68 8.13 -8.05
N ASP A 84 -16.89 7.20 -7.11
CA ASP A 84 -18.23 6.67 -6.82
C ASP A 84 -19.24 7.77 -6.42
N GLY A 85 -18.77 8.88 -5.83
CA GLY A 85 -19.61 10.03 -5.46
C GLY A 85 -20.18 10.81 -6.66
N VAL A 86 -19.67 10.58 -7.87
CA VAL A 86 -20.17 11.19 -9.11
C VAL A 86 -21.34 10.38 -9.68
N ARG A 87 -21.47 9.08 -9.34
CA ARG A 87 -22.55 8.21 -9.84
C ARG A 87 -23.94 8.66 -9.44
N THR A 88 -24.07 9.40 -8.34
CA THR A 88 -25.35 9.89 -7.82
C THR A 88 -25.70 11.29 -8.31
N LYS A 89 -24.79 11.98 -9.00
CA LYS A 89 -25.01 13.34 -9.51
C LYS A 89 -25.80 13.32 -10.82
N GLU A 90 -26.61 14.34 -11.04
CA GLU A 90 -27.27 14.53 -12.33
C GLU A 90 -26.24 14.97 -13.39
N ARG A 91 -26.51 14.64 -14.66
CA ARG A 91 -25.58 14.94 -15.77
C ARG A 91 -25.25 16.45 -15.87
N GLN A 92 -26.16 17.33 -15.48
CA GLN A 92 -25.97 18.78 -15.50
C GLN A 92 -25.02 19.28 -14.41
N GLU A 93 -24.81 18.50 -13.35
CA GLU A 93 -23.90 18.81 -12.23
C GLU A 93 -22.47 18.32 -12.49
N LEU A 94 -22.26 17.60 -13.60
CA LEU A 94 -20.95 17.13 -14.03
C LEU A 94 -20.18 18.26 -14.69
N ALA A 95 -18.93 18.46 -14.28
CA ALA A 95 -18.03 19.38 -14.97
C ALA A 95 -17.76 18.83 -16.39
N ALA A 96 -18.25 19.54 -17.41
CA ALA A 96 -17.97 19.27 -18.82
C ALA A 96 -16.88 20.23 -19.33
N PHE A 97 -16.01 19.73 -20.21
CA PHE A 97 -14.97 20.50 -20.90
C PHE A 97 -15.51 21.09 -22.19
#